data_AF-X1AMC5-F1
#
_entry.id   AF-X1AMC5-F1
#
_cell.length_a   1.000
_cell.length_b   1.000
_cell.length_c   1.000
_cell.angle_alpha   90.00
_cell.angle_beta   90.00
_cell.angle_gamma   90.00
#
_symmetry.space_group_name_H-M   'P 1'
#
loop_
_entity.id
_entity.type
_entity.pdbx_description
1 polymer ?
#
loop_
_entity_poly.entity_id
_entity_poly.type
_entity_poly.pdbx_seq_one_letter_code
_entity_poly.pdbx_strand_id
1 'polypeptide(L)'
;LEQSLALQGLVGCAIRKTYFDSMKGIVRSDFIRPENLIVNYYTRYIEDAPRVTHVRQMTDSDIKQMQADGIFLKGVEFDSINNTPDVGDNKQAEDERTGQTQPENDKNVSVRTILEQHCWDNFEDTDKPSLPYIKIVDKETKQVLRIESRLNPHKTGNTYQKTINYFTKYDLFPSPTGSFYPMGFGALLDNINET
;
A
#
# COMPACT_ATOMS: atom_id res chain seq x y z
N LEU A 1 14.69 -2.00 9.90
CA LEU A 1 15.82 -1.36 9.21
C LEU A 1 16.58 -2.38 8.37
N GLU A 2 16.87 -3.55 8.95
CA GLU A 2 17.61 -4.62 8.25
C GLU A 2 16.90 -5.14 7.00
N GLN A 3 15.59 -5.43 7.09
CA GLN A 3 14.80 -5.91 5.96
C GLN A 3 14.72 -4.90 4.79
N SER A 4 14.63 -3.60 5.09
CA SER A 4 14.57 -2.57 4.04
C SER A 4 15.88 -2.45 3.27
N LEU A 5 17.02 -2.59 3.94
CA LEU A 5 18.33 -2.49 3.29
C LEU A 5 18.62 -3.70 2.40
N ALA A 6 18.31 -4.91 2.90
CA ALA A 6 18.47 -6.12 2.12
C ALA A 6 17.57 -6.11 0.85
N LEU A 7 16.30 -5.71 1.01
CA LEU A 7 15.37 -5.66 -0.12
C LEU A 7 15.74 -4.57 -1.14
N GLN A 8 16.28 -3.44 -0.67
CA GLN A 8 16.78 -2.38 -1.56
C GLN A 8 17.91 -2.88 -2.46
N GLY A 9 18.81 -3.73 -1.94
CA GLY A 9 19.84 -4.40 -2.74
C GLY A 9 19.24 -5.31 -3.81
N LEU A 10 18.26 -6.14 -3.43
CA LEU A 10 17.64 -7.13 -4.30
C LEU A 10 16.76 -6.50 -5.40
N VAL A 11 15.79 -5.68 -5.00
CA VAL A 11 14.74 -5.12 -5.86
C VAL A 11 15.14 -3.76 -6.44
N GLY A 12 16.06 -3.04 -5.80
CA GLY A 12 16.56 -1.73 -6.24
C GLY A 12 15.92 -0.55 -5.53
N CYS A 13 14.87 -0.76 -4.72
CA CYS A 13 14.30 0.28 -3.86
C CYS A 13 13.81 -0.26 -2.51
N ALA A 14 13.73 0.65 -1.54
CA ALA A 14 12.98 0.47 -0.32
C ALA A 14 11.94 1.59 -0.19
N ILE A 15 10.73 1.25 0.24
CA ILE A 15 9.66 2.21 0.46
C ILE A 15 9.31 2.20 1.94
N ARG A 16 9.16 3.39 2.53
CA ARG A 16 8.64 3.53 3.89
C ARG A 16 7.43 4.44 3.92
N LYS A 17 6.46 4.08 4.75
CA LYS A 17 5.32 4.93 5.06
C LYS A 17 5.44 5.44 6.47
N THR A 18 5.46 6.75 6.62
CA THR A 18 5.54 7.42 7.92
C THR A 18 4.21 8.11 8.23
N TYR A 19 3.58 7.72 9.33
CA TYR A 19 2.26 8.22 9.73
C TYR A 19 2.13 8.29 11.25
N PHE A 20 1.15 9.05 11.74
CA PHE A 20 0.79 9.06 13.15
C PHE A 20 -0.22 7.94 13.42
N ASP A 21 0.15 7.00 14.29
CA ASP A 21 -0.73 5.94 14.76
C ASP A 21 -1.64 6.50 15.86
N SER A 22 -2.90 6.80 15.52
CA SER A 22 -3.88 7.37 16.44
C SER A 22 -4.25 6.43 17.60
N MET A 23 -4.11 5.11 17.41
CA MET A 23 -4.39 4.12 18.45
C MET A 23 -3.32 4.15 19.55
N LYS A 24 -2.06 4.30 19.16
CA LYS A 24 -0.91 4.25 20.06
C LYS A 24 -0.37 5.63 20.44
N GLY A 25 -0.84 6.68 19.77
CA GLY A 25 -0.39 8.05 19.97
C GLY A 25 1.08 8.28 19.58
N ILE A 26 1.64 7.48 18.68
CA ILE A 26 3.05 7.54 18.28
C ILE A 26 3.21 7.69 16.77
N VAL A 27 4.30 8.33 16.36
CA VAL A 27 4.71 8.32 14.95
C VAL A 27 5.31 6.96 14.63
N ARG A 28 4.84 6.33 13.56
CA ARG A 28 5.36 5.06 13.03
C ARG A 28 5.93 5.26 11.65
N SER A 29 6.95 4.46 11.34
CA SER A 29 7.55 4.36 10.01
C SER A 29 7.64 2.90 9.61
N ASP A 30 6.69 2.46 8.81
CA ASP A 30 6.56 1.07 8.40
C ASP A 30 7.28 0.86 7.07
N PHE A 31 7.93 -0.29 6.94
CA PHE A 31 8.50 -0.71 5.66
C PHE A 31 7.38 -1.30 4.78
N ILE A 32 7.34 -0.88 3.53
CA ILE A 32 6.38 -1.38 2.53
C ILE A 32 7.17 -2.12 1.46
N ARG A 33 6.77 -3.36 1.20
CA ARG A 33 7.32 -4.12 0.07
C ARG A 33 6.87 -3.46 -1.24
N PRO A 34 7.76 -3.32 -2.23
CA PRO A 34 7.42 -2.71 -3.53
C PRO A 34 6.18 -3.31 -4.20
N GLU A 35 5.98 -4.63 -4.09
CA GLU A 35 4.79 -5.35 -4.59
C GLU A 35 3.46 -4.85 -4.00
N ASN A 36 3.48 -4.32 -2.77
CA ASN A 36 2.31 -3.84 -2.05
C ASN A 36 2.06 -2.36 -2.25
N LEU A 37 2.89 -1.67 -3.04
CA LEU A 37 2.64 -0.29 -3.44
C LEU A 37 2.25 -0.26 -4.92
N ILE A 38 1.08 0.30 -5.23
CA ILE A 38 0.59 0.45 -6.59
C ILE A 38 0.51 1.92 -6.92
N VAL A 39 1.21 2.33 -7.97
CA VAL A 39 1.22 3.70 -8.49
C VAL A 39 0.81 3.69 -9.96
N ASN A 40 0.48 4.86 -10.51
CA ASN A 40 0.23 4.99 -11.95
C ASN A 40 1.50 4.62 -12.73
N TYR A 41 1.34 3.89 -13.84
CA TYR A 41 2.44 3.43 -14.69
C TYR A 41 3.40 4.54 -15.15
N TYR A 42 2.88 5.75 -15.43
CA TYR A 42 3.67 6.88 -15.90
C TYR A 42 4.31 7.70 -14.78
N THR A 43 4.15 7.29 -13.52
CA THR A 43 4.74 7.98 -12.37
C THR A 43 6.25 7.80 -12.38
N ARG A 44 7.00 8.90 -12.22
CA ARG A 44 8.46 8.84 -11.97
C ARG A 44 8.79 9.06 -10.50
N TYR A 45 8.16 10.08 -9.93
CA TYR A 45 8.30 10.47 -8.53
C TYR A 45 7.00 10.23 -7.80
N ILE A 46 7.09 9.74 -6.55
CA ILE A 46 5.90 9.38 -5.78
C ILE A 46 5.06 10.61 -5.41
N GLU A 47 5.71 11.76 -5.32
CA GLU A 47 5.13 13.07 -5.04
C GLU A 47 4.20 13.54 -6.16
N ASP A 48 4.50 13.15 -7.41
CA ASP A 48 3.73 13.51 -8.60
C ASP A 48 2.65 12.49 -8.94
N ALA A 49 2.59 11.37 -8.21
CA ALA A 49 1.66 10.31 -8.51
C ALA A 49 0.21 10.78 -8.27
N PRO A 50 -0.70 10.64 -9.25
CA PRO A 50 -2.09 11.06 -9.07
C PRO A 50 -2.81 10.19 -8.02
N ARG A 51 -2.37 8.93 -7.88
CA ARG A 51 -2.81 8.00 -6.86
C ARG A 51 -1.66 7.07 -6.45
N VAL A 52 -1.49 6.90 -5.15
CA VAL A 52 -0.64 5.88 -4.53
C VAL A 52 -1.52 4.97 -3.70
N THR A 53 -1.50 3.67 -3.98
CA THR A 53 -2.29 2.68 -3.24
C THR A 53 -1.35 1.76 -2.47
N HIS A 54 -1.50 1.72 -1.16
CA HIS A 54 -0.87 0.72 -0.32
C HIS A 54 -1.85 -0.44 -0.09
N VAL A 55 -1.45 -1.62 -0.53
CA VAL A 55 -2.19 -2.87 -0.34
C VAL A 55 -1.74 -3.48 0.98
N ARG A 56 -2.66 -3.67 1.92
CA ARG A 56 -2.37 -4.28 3.22
C ARG A 56 -3.37 -5.38 3.53
N GLN A 57 -2.89 -6.40 4.23
CA GLN A 57 -3.74 -7.48 4.73
C GLN A 57 -4.15 -7.15 6.16
N MET A 58 -5.44 -7.34 6.48
CA MET A 58 -5.98 -7.12 7.82
C MET A 58 -6.91 -8.26 8.21
N THR A 59 -6.89 -8.67 9.47
CA THR A 59 -7.87 -9.64 9.96
C THR A 59 -9.22 -8.98 10.19
N ASP A 60 -10.31 -9.76 10.13
CA ASP A 60 -11.64 -9.26 10.48
C ASP A 60 -11.69 -8.66 11.90
N SER A 61 -10.90 -9.21 12.83
CA SER A 61 -10.78 -8.71 14.20
C SER A 61 -10.13 -7.33 14.25
N ASP A 62 -9.07 -7.10 13.49
CA ASP A 62 -8.40 -5.79 13.41
C ASP A 62 -9.35 -4.72 12.85
N ILE A 63 -10.12 -5.08 11.83
CA ILE A 63 -11.10 -4.18 11.21
C ILE A 63 -12.21 -3.83 12.21
N LYS A 64 -12.77 -4.83 12.91
CA LYS A 64 -13.78 -4.63 13.96
C LYS A 64 -13.27 -3.78 15.11
N GLN A 65 -12.01 -3.97 15.53
CA GLN A 65 -11.37 -3.15 16.55
C GLN A 65 -11.28 -1.69 16.07
N MET A 66 -10.80 -1.44 14.84
CA MET A 66 -10.75 -0.10 14.27
C MET A 66 -12.15 0.55 14.10
N GLN A 67 -13.20 -0.24 13.87
CA GLN A 67 -14.59 0.26 13.87
C GLN A 67 -15.07 0.63 15.29
N ALA A 68 -14.72 -0.18 16.29
CA ALA A 68 -15.06 0.09 17.70
C ALA A 68 -14.42 1.41 18.18
N ASP A 69 -13.16 1.62 17.80
CA ASP A 69 -12.37 2.82 18.12
C ASP A 69 -12.77 4.05 17.28
N GLY A 70 -13.73 3.89 16.36
CA GLY A 70 -14.25 4.99 15.53
C GLY A 70 -13.29 5.47 14.44
N ILE A 71 -12.23 4.70 14.16
CA ILE A 71 -11.30 4.97 13.06
C ILE A 71 -11.96 4.60 11.72
N PHE A 72 -12.68 3.49 11.70
CA PHE A 72 -13.46 3.03 10.54
C PHE A 72 -14.95 3.29 10.75
N LEU A 73 -15.67 3.44 9.64
CA LEU A 73 -17.12 3.56 9.63
C LEU A 73 -17.76 2.33 10.28
N LYS A 74 -18.67 2.61 11.22
CA LYS A 74 -19.50 1.59 11.89
C LYS A 74 -20.62 1.15 10.94
N GLY A 75 -21.02 -0.13 11.03
CA GLY A 75 -22.13 -0.68 10.24
C GLY A 75 -21.75 -1.16 8.84
N VAL A 76 -20.46 -1.18 8.50
CA VAL A 76 -19.96 -1.92 7.34
C VAL A 76 -19.95 -3.39 7.74
N GLU A 77 -20.96 -4.15 7.29
CA GLU A 77 -21.04 -5.59 7.51
C GLU A 77 -20.18 -6.32 6.49
N PHE A 78 -19.37 -7.23 7.01
CA PHE A 78 -18.47 -8.04 6.21
C PHE A 78 -19.10 -9.42 6.06
N ASP A 79 -19.66 -9.72 4.89
CA ASP A 79 -20.06 -11.09 4.57
C ASP A 79 -18.85 -12.01 4.76
N SER A 80 -19.05 -13.17 5.40
CA SER A 80 -18.00 -14.17 5.57
C SER A 80 -17.42 -14.47 4.18
N ILE A 81 -16.14 -14.16 3.99
CA ILE A 81 -15.48 -14.41 2.70
C ILE A 81 -15.55 -15.91 2.46
N ASN A 82 -16.20 -16.30 1.36
CA ASN A 82 -15.87 -17.57 0.72
C ASN A 82 -14.42 -17.44 0.30
N ASN A 83 -13.51 -18.01 1.09
CA ASN A 83 -12.08 -18.04 0.81
C ASN A 83 -11.84 -18.88 -0.45
N THR A 84 -12.16 -18.35 -1.62
CA THR A 84 -11.51 -18.73 -2.86
C THR A 84 -10.34 -17.77 -2.98
N PRO A 85 -9.12 -18.16 -2.55
CA PRO A 85 -7.96 -17.35 -2.85
C PRO A 85 -7.91 -17.19 -4.37
N ASP A 86 -7.97 -15.94 -4.84
CA ASP A 86 -7.60 -15.59 -6.20
C ASP A 86 -6.08 -15.78 -6.29
N VAL A 87 -5.68 -17.06 -6.43
CA VAL A 87 -4.31 -17.45 -6.67
C VAL A 87 -4.06 -17.14 -8.13
N GLY A 88 -3.56 -15.93 -8.41
CA GLY A 88 -2.97 -15.68 -9.72
C GLY A 88 -1.88 -16.72 -9.98
N ASP A 89 -1.83 -17.25 -11.20
CA ASP A 89 -0.98 -18.39 -11.63
C ASP A 89 0.49 -18.31 -11.14
N ASN A 90 1.01 -17.09 -10.90
CA ASN A 90 2.37 -16.88 -10.41
C ASN A 90 2.61 -17.30 -8.94
N LYS A 91 1.61 -17.25 -8.05
CA LYS A 91 1.79 -17.62 -6.63
C LYS A 91 1.96 -19.12 -6.43
N GLN A 92 1.27 -19.93 -7.24
CA GLN A 92 1.45 -21.39 -7.24
C GLN A 92 2.87 -21.78 -7.65
N ALA A 93 3.42 -21.13 -8.67
CA ALA A 93 4.79 -21.37 -9.12
C ALA A 93 5.86 -20.92 -8.09
N GLU A 94 5.60 -19.86 -7.33
CA GLU A 94 6.47 -19.41 -6.24
C GLU A 94 6.43 -20.34 -5.01
N ASP A 95 5.23 -20.79 -4.60
CA ASP A 95 5.06 -21.70 -3.46
C ASP A 95 5.70 -23.07 -3.74
N GLU A 96 5.60 -23.58 -4.97
CA GLU A 96 6.27 -24.81 -5.42
C GLU A 96 7.81 -24.70 -5.41
N ARG A 97 8.36 -23.53 -5.79
CA ARG A 97 9.82 -23.29 -5.79
C ARG A 97 10.40 -23.11 -4.39
N THR A 98 9.61 -22.59 -3.45
CA THR A 98 10.09 -22.23 -2.11
C THR A 98 9.87 -23.34 -1.08
N GLY A 99 9.14 -24.40 -1.44
CA GLY A 99 8.79 -25.50 -0.52
C GLY A 99 7.95 -25.06 0.68
N GLN A 100 7.41 -23.84 0.63
CA GLN A 100 6.52 -23.29 1.64
C GLN A 100 5.10 -23.60 1.19
N THR A 101 4.59 -24.76 1.59
CA THR A 101 3.14 -24.92 1.65
C THR A 101 2.63 -23.89 2.65
N GLN A 102 1.80 -22.97 2.18
CA GLN A 102 1.02 -22.10 3.05
C GLN A 102 0.37 -23.03 4.11
N PRO A 103 0.69 -22.88 5.41
CA PRO A 103 0.17 -23.80 6.41
C PRO A 103 -1.35 -23.82 6.27
N GLU A 104 -1.95 -25.01 6.26
CA GLU A 104 -3.41 -25.16 6.15
C GLU A 104 -4.06 -24.12 7.04
N ASN A 105 -4.71 -23.14 6.41
CA ASN A 105 -5.20 -21.94 7.06
C ASN A 105 -5.89 -22.34 8.36
N ASP A 106 -5.44 -21.78 9.48
CA ASP A 106 -6.16 -21.83 10.73
C ASP A 106 -7.56 -21.29 10.40
N LYS A 107 -8.56 -22.19 10.26
CA LYS A 107 -9.84 -21.93 9.57
C LYS A 107 -10.69 -20.82 10.22
N ASN A 108 -10.16 -20.18 11.26
CA ASN A 108 -10.79 -19.16 12.06
C ASN A 108 -10.27 -17.73 11.81
N VAL A 109 -9.19 -17.54 11.04
CA VAL A 109 -8.67 -16.18 10.77
C VAL A 109 -8.96 -15.79 9.32
N SER A 110 -10.10 -15.13 9.13
CA SER A 110 -10.42 -14.44 7.87
C SER A 110 -9.54 -13.20 7.71
N VAL A 111 -8.75 -13.18 6.63
CA VAL A 111 -7.85 -12.08 6.26
C VAL A 111 -8.39 -11.41 5.01
N ARG A 112 -8.48 -10.07 5.04
CA ARG A 112 -8.99 -9.24 3.96
C ARG A 112 -7.92 -8.37 3.34
N THR A 113 -8.08 -8.08 2.05
CA THR A 113 -7.23 -7.15 1.35
C THR A 113 -7.80 -5.74 1.45
N ILE A 114 -7.13 -4.88 2.22
CA ILE A 114 -7.50 -3.48 2.38
C ILE A 114 -6.63 -2.61 1.49
N LEU A 115 -7.28 -1.74 0.72
CA LEU A 115 -6.65 -0.78 -0.18
C LEU A 115 -6.66 0.60 0.46
N GLU A 116 -5.48 1.11 0.81
CA GLU A 116 -5.30 2.48 1.29
C GLU A 116 -4.82 3.37 0.14
N GLN A 117 -5.73 4.18 -0.41
CA GLN A 117 -5.53 5.00 -1.59
C GLN A 117 -5.32 6.47 -1.20
N HIS A 118 -4.12 6.98 -1.48
CA HIS A 118 -3.79 8.40 -1.40
C HIS A 118 -4.02 8.99 -2.79
N CYS A 119 -5.04 9.82 -2.95
CA CYS A 119 -5.41 10.35 -4.27
C CYS A 119 -5.93 11.78 -4.20
N TRP A 120 -6.12 12.36 -5.37
CA TRP A 120 -6.88 13.59 -5.57
C TRP A 120 -8.31 13.20 -5.97
N ASP A 121 -9.29 13.69 -5.23
CA ASP A 121 -10.70 13.37 -5.48
C ASP A 121 -11.60 14.59 -5.26
N ASN A 122 -12.79 14.55 -5.83
CA ASN A 122 -13.78 15.61 -5.71
C ASN A 122 -15.18 15.02 -5.49
N PHE A 123 -15.64 15.07 -4.24
CA PHE A 123 -16.94 14.51 -3.86
C PHE A 123 -18.09 15.52 -3.98
N GLU A 124 -17.80 16.81 -4.06
CA GLU A 124 -18.83 17.86 -3.94
C GLU A 124 -19.28 18.38 -5.30
N ASP A 125 -18.35 18.62 -6.24
CA ASP A 125 -18.67 19.36 -7.48
C ASP A 125 -17.59 19.17 -8.54
N THR A 126 -17.90 18.49 -9.64
CA THR A 126 -16.98 18.21 -10.75
C THR A 126 -16.27 19.45 -11.31
N ASP A 127 -16.85 20.65 -11.17
CA ASP A 127 -16.28 21.91 -11.69
C ASP A 127 -15.20 22.50 -10.77
N LYS A 128 -15.05 21.99 -9.55
CA LYS A 128 -14.02 22.43 -8.59
C LYS A 128 -12.73 21.61 -8.72
N PRO A 129 -11.57 22.19 -8.31
CA PRO A 129 -10.33 21.43 -8.24
C PRO A 129 -10.44 20.30 -7.21
N SER A 130 -9.95 19.12 -7.58
CA SER A 130 -9.87 17.98 -6.66
C SER A 130 -9.04 18.30 -5.42
N LEU A 131 -9.44 17.75 -4.29
CA LEU A 131 -8.74 17.86 -3.02
C LEU A 131 -8.04 16.53 -2.68
N PRO A 132 -6.96 16.58 -1.88
CA PRO A 132 -6.19 15.39 -1.59
C PRO A 132 -6.81 14.62 -0.41
N TYR A 133 -7.11 13.34 -0.64
CA TYR A 133 -7.75 12.44 0.31
C TYR A 133 -6.98 11.12 0.46
N ILE A 134 -7.22 10.47 1.60
CA ILE A 134 -6.89 9.07 1.87
C ILE A 134 -8.22 8.32 1.94
N LYS A 135 -8.42 7.38 1.02
CA LYS A 135 -9.56 6.47 1.02
C LYS A 135 -9.09 5.09 1.43
N ILE A 136 -9.77 4.49 2.39
CA ILE A 136 -9.53 3.10 2.81
C ILE A 136 -10.72 2.29 2.35
N VAL A 137 -10.47 1.28 1.52
CA VAL A 137 -11.50 0.48 0.86
C VAL A 137 -11.19 -0.99 1.08
N ASP A 138 -12.22 -1.78 1.41
CA ASP A 138 -12.14 -3.24 1.38
C ASP A 138 -12.20 -3.71 -0.10
N LYS A 139 -11.21 -4.47 -0.56
CA LYS A 139 -11.12 -4.91 -1.95
C LYS A 139 -12.27 -5.85 -2.31
N GLU A 140 -12.62 -6.75 -1.40
CA GLU A 140 -13.59 -7.81 -1.63
C GLU A 140 -15.01 -7.25 -1.66
N THR A 141 -15.39 -6.46 -0.64
CA THR A 141 -16.75 -5.88 -0.54
C THR A 141 -16.92 -4.59 -1.34
N LYS A 142 -15.81 -3.96 -1.76
CA LYS A 142 -15.76 -2.63 -2.40
C LYS A 142 -16.31 -1.50 -1.51
N GLN A 143 -16.50 -1.75 -0.23
CA GLN A 143 -17.02 -0.77 0.71
C GLN A 143 -15.91 0.16 1.21
N VAL A 144 -16.24 1.44 1.33
CA VAL A 144 -15.34 2.45 1.90
C VAL A 144 -15.39 2.37 3.41
N LEU A 145 -14.23 2.15 4.03
CA LEU A 145 -14.06 2.05 5.48
C LEU A 145 -13.75 3.40 6.12
N ARG A 146 -13.03 4.28 5.42
CA ARG A 146 -12.64 5.61 5.91
C ARG A 146 -12.31 6.53 4.73
N ILE A 147 -12.68 7.81 4.87
CA ILE A 147 -12.18 8.89 4.01
C ILE A 147 -11.63 9.98 4.93
N GLU A 148 -10.43 10.45 4.64
CA GLU A 148 -9.78 11.52 5.42
C GLU A 148 -9.05 12.49 4.49
N SER A 149 -9.06 13.78 4.80
CA SER A 149 -8.23 14.76 4.09
C SER A 149 -6.77 14.62 4.50
N ARG A 150 -5.85 14.61 3.53
CA ARG A 150 -4.39 14.66 3.80
C ARG A 150 -3.80 16.06 3.74
N LEU A 151 -4.63 17.09 3.91
CA LEU A 151 -4.17 18.46 4.06
C LEU A 151 -3.66 18.70 5.49
N ASN A 152 -2.47 19.25 5.61
CA ASN A 152 -1.96 19.71 6.90
C ASN A 152 -2.54 21.10 7.21
N PRO A 153 -3.38 21.25 8.26
CA PRO A 153 -3.97 22.53 8.61
C PRO A 153 -2.94 23.54 9.13
N HIS A 154 -1.79 23.07 9.64
CA HIS A 154 -0.73 23.93 10.18
C HIS A 154 0.23 24.47 9.10
N LYS A 155 0.17 23.95 7.87
CA LYS A 155 0.97 24.47 6.77
C LYS A 155 0.26 25.65 6.10
N THR A 156 1.00 26.71 5.82
CA THR A 156 0.54 27.84 4.99
C THR A 156 0.93 27.61 3.53
N GLY A 157 0.13 28.10 2.59
CA GLY A 157 0.43 27.98 1.15
C GLY A 157 -0.74 27.46 0.31
N ASN A 158 -0.43 27.00 -0.90
CA ASN A 158 -1.41 26.37 -1.78
C ASN A 158 -1.74 24.92 -1.35
N THR A 159 -2.77 24.32 -1.93
CA THR A 159 -3.22 22.96 -1.62
C THR A 159 -2.10 21.93 -1.73
N TYR A 160 -1.27 22.02 -2.77
CA TYR A 160 -0.11 21.13 -2.97
C TYR A 160 0.90 21.22 -1.83
N GLN A 161 1.27 22.42 -1.39
CA GLN A 161 2.23 22.63 -0.29
C GLN A 161 1.69 22.12 1.06
N LYS A 162 0.37 22.24 1.26
CA LYS A 162 -0.31 21.74 2.45
C LYS A 162 -0.47 20.22 2.45
N THR A 163 -0.40 19.58 1.29
CA THR A 163 -0.59 18.14 1.16
C THR A 163 0.54 17.37 1.87
N ILE A 164 0.15 16.35 2.65
CA ILE A 164 1.09 15.44 3.31
C ILE A 164 1.36 14.25 2.37
N ASN A 165 2.64 13.98 2.10
CA ASN A 165 3.10 12.77 1.46
C ASN A 165 3.58 11.79 2.53
N TYR A 166 2.91 10.66 2.63
CA TYR A 166 3.17 9.66 3.67
C TYR A 166 4.26 8.66 3.28
N PHE A 167 4.58 8.57 1.99
CA PHE A 167 5.51 7.60 1.45
C PHE A 167 6.84 8.26 1.11
N THR A 168 7.93 7.57 1.44
CA THR A 168 9.29 7.93 1.06
C THR A 168 9.92 6.74 0.37
N LYS A 169 10.36 6.95 -0.87
CA LYS A 169 11.04 5.95 -1.69
C LYS A 169 12.54 6.21 -1.65
N TYR A 170 13.29 5.17 -1.35
CA TYR A 170 14.75 5.14 -1.33
C TYR A 170 15.22 4.26 -2.48
N ASP A 171 15.76 4.88 -3.51
CA ASP A 171 16.29 4.17 -4.67
C ASP A 171 17.77 3.82 -4.44
N LEU A 172 18.17 2.63 -4.90
CA LEU A 172 19.57 2.24 -4.97
C LEU A 172 20.21 2.76 -6.26
N PHE A 173 19.60 2.42 -7.39
CA PHE A 173 19.96 2.91 -8.72
C PHE A 173 18.68 3.39 -9.42
N PRO A 174 18.67 4.54 -10.11
CA PRO A 174 17.51 4.93 -10.88
C PRO A 174 17.27 3.94 -12.03
N SER A 175 16.00 3.78 -12.43
CA SER A 175 15.65 2.97 -13.60
C SER A 175 16.28 3.58 -14.88
N PRO A 176 16.97 2.81 -15.73
CA PRO A 176 17.55 3.32 -16.98
C PRO A 176 16.50 3.90 -17.94
N THR A 177 15.26 3.41 -17.87
CA THR A 177 14.13 3.86 -18.69
C THR A 177 13.32 4.98 -18.03
N GLY A 178 13.65 5.37 -16.79
CA GLY A 178 12.91 6.34 -16.01
C GLY A 178 11.58 5.83 -15.46
N SER A 179 11.41 4.50 -15.35
CA SER A 179 10.25 3.88 -14.68
C SER A 179 10.27 4.17 -13.17
N PHE A 180 9.10 4.11 -12.54
CA PHE A 180 8.96 4.24 -11.09
C PHE A 180 9.80 3.20 -10.35
N TYR A 181 9.73 1.93 -10.77
CA TYR A 181 10.46 0.86 -10.10
C TYR A 181 11.88 0.75 -10.67
N PRO A 182 12.91 0.94 -9.83
CA PRO A 182 14.29 0.77 -10.25
C PRO A 182 14.67 -0.70 -10.43
N MET A 183 15.86 -0.91 -10.96
CA MET A 183 16.46 -2.23 -11.12
C MET A 183 17.45 -2.49 -9.98
N GLY A 184 17.25 -3.58 -9.24
CA GLY A 184 18.18 -4.05 -8.21
C GLY A 184 19.17 -5.08 -8.75
N PHE A 185 20.06 -5.56 -7.88
CA PHE A 185 21.05 -6.57 -8.25
C PHE A 185 20.40 -7.90 -8.66
N GLY A 186 19.20 -8.24 -8.17
CA GLY A 186 18.50 -9.46 -8.57
C GLY A 186 18.31 -9.58 -10.08
N ALA A 187 17.89 -8.49 -10.74
CA ALA A 187 17.72 -8.44 -12.18
C ALA A 187 19.04 -8.51 -12.97
N LEU A 188 20.14 -8.03 -12.38
CA LEU A 188 21.47 -8.13 -12.99
C LEU A 188 22.05 -9.54 -12.90
N LEU A 189 21.71 -10.27 -11.84
CA LEU A 189 22.20 -11.64 -11.60
C LEU A 189 21.42 -12.70 -12.39
N ASP A 190 20.16 -12.42 -12.77
CA ASP A 190 19.30 -13.37 -13.50
C ASP A 190 19.93 -13.80 -14.84
N ASN A 191 20.59 -12.88 -15.54
CA ASN A 191 21.24 -13.12 -16.83
C ASN A 191 22.60 -13.84 -16.77
N ILE A 192 23.11 -14.17 -15.57
CA ILE A 192 24.44 -14.81 -15.44
C ILE A 192 24.37 -16.33 -15.70
N ASN A 193 23.17 -16.93 -15.60
CA ASN A 193 22.98 -18.36 -15.79
C ASN A 193 22.56 -18.76 -17.21
N GLU A 194 22.36 -17.81 -18.13
CA GLU A 194 22.12 -18.12 -19.54
C GLU A 194 23.47 -18.29 -20.25
N THR A 195 23.90 -19.55 -20.40
CA THR A 195 25.00 -19.95 -21.31
C THR A 195 24.48 -20.97 -22.32
#